data_AF-A0A9P6FZT9-F1
#
_entry.id   AF-A0A9P6FZT9-F1
#
_cell.length_a   1.000
_cell.length_b   1.000
_cell.length_c   1.000
_cell.angle_alpha   90.00
_cell.angle_beta   90.00
_cell.angle_gamma   90.00
#
_symmetry.space_group_name_H-M   'P 1'
#
loop_
_entity.id
_entity.type
_entity.pdbx_description
1 polymer ?
#
loop_
_entity_poly.entity_id
_entity_poly.type
_entity_poly.pdbx_seq_one_letter_code
_entity_poly.pdbx_strand_id
1 'polypeptide(L)'
;MDGSRPPQFSEEQIMEALDTLPVINYRYHYPQNRGYRRPHKTPPLFDPEELKRIRMELVQKFNLFTFHNNAQFYKPMDKIIDMIEKDPFILSFSSIQSPPLPLDVDLSRIDYIKSCSLIQMRHLELFNRRPREIPSQYVEPFRRAVQHVAALLELPKKLPMPTEDSLQEVRYDGSKFSGLFYARQGMKSRKDAHNEAMRDGRLVWKTLLRGKRVSPHDTRLGGKGKLVTKDKDTHGKIGDDGGLSMGRLILMLSHRDLLILGALEQPLTHQYLESNYPINIGQSWYYGGSAAFVNKIARHSIYHCFDSKKFDASIDPWLVREALLVLRNQFEDGMNPKYDTLWEFVYESLVDVIICRDDGIRMQKHVGTTSGNCFNTLVQSIITLFLGYTALIAKANERYGHFGAEMVLSQSVIEALGDDMVMALESPWSYLTKETLAGVVQDCFNIDWSGKKSFSTGRLTDDSTPETIPFRGVQFLGMYFRWQLWSEEKYAPKVIVPYRPFHESYLSLLFPKYGEYSIEHSWLRAIGIYYNAAGNTTTQEWLEKYLDYLESLDFLAPEKWPPHMEKLVTKDFWDIGIEAPRPRRISKEQWYRFACFQKVEDW
;
A
#
# COMPACT_ATOMS: atom_id res chain seq x y z
N MET A 1 -7.85 21.38 26.95
CA MET A 1 -8.81 21.50 28.08
C MET A 1 -8.82 20.16 28.81
N ASP A 2 -8.70 20.25 30.15
CA ASP A 2 -8.62 19.20 31.17
C ASP A 2 -7.84 17.91 30.86
N GLY A 3 -6.62 17.81 31.42
CA GLY A 3 -5.72 16.65 31.35
C GLY A 3 -6.13 15.50 32.27
N SER A 4 -7.43 15.21 32.37
CA SER A 4 -7.92 14.07 33.15
C SER A 4 -7.46 12.77 32.48
N ARG A 5 -6.65 12.00 33.22
CA ARG A 5 -6.28 10.63 32.86
C ARG A 5 -7.58 9.84 32.60
N PRO A 6 -7.63 8.97 31.59
CA PRO A 6 -8.79 8.12 31.38
C PRO A 6 -9.10 7.33 32.67
N PRO A 7 -10.38 7.07 32.98
CA PRO A 7 -10.75 6.30 34.15
C PRO A 7 -10.03 4.95 34.09
N GLN A 8 -9.18 4.70 35.10
CA GLN A 8 -8.61 3.38 35.31
C GLN A 8 -9.75 2.51 35.85
N PHE A 9 -10.22 1.56 35.06
CA PHE A 9 -11.11 0.53 35.57
C PHE A 9 -10.36 -0.27 36.64
N SER A 10 -10.98 -0.48 37.80
CA SER A 10 -10.42 -1.39 38.80
C SER A 10 -10.41 -2.82 38.25
N GLU A 11 -9.51 -3.66 38.78
CA GLU A 11 -9.48 -5.09 38.45
C GLU A 11 -10.85 -5.74 38.68
N GLU A 12 -11.58 -5.31 39.71
CA GLU A 12 -12.96 -5.73 40.00
C GLU A 12 -13.96 -5.32 38.90
N GLN A 13 -13.89 -4.08 38.38
CA GLN A 13 -14.77 -3.63 37.29
C GLN A 13 -14.49 -4.37 35.98
N ILE A 14 -13.24 -4.73 35.73
CA ILE A 14 -12.84 -5.56 34.59
C ILE A 14 -13.38 -6.98 34.77
N MET A 15 -13.29 -7.54 35.97
CA MET A 15 -13.77 -8.90 36.27
C MET A 15 -15.30 -8.99 36.22
N GLU A 16 -16.03 -8.00 36.72
CA GLU A 16 -17.50 -7.95 36.66
C GLU A 16 -18.02 -7.85 35.20
N ALA A 17 -17.33 -7.09 34.34
CA ALA A 17 -17.63 -7.03 32.91
C ALA A 17 -17.32 -8.36 32.18
N LEU A 18 -16.38 -9.17 32.69
CA LEU A 18 -16.02 -10.47 32.11
C LEU A 18 -16.97 -11.59 32.57
N ASP A 19 -17.48 -11.54 33.80
CA ASP A 19 -18.40 -12.55 34.36
C ASP A 19 -19.82 -12.50 33.78
N THR A 20 -20.20 -11.40 33.12
CA THR A 20 -21.49 -11.27 32.43
C THR A 20 -21.50 -11.89 31.02
N LEU A 21 -20.38 -12.45 30.55
CA LEU A 21 -20.27 -13.06 29.22
C LEU A 21 -20.43 -14.59 29.28
N PRO A 22 -21.31 -15.20 28.45
CA PRO A 22 -21.56 -16.62 28.51
C PRO A 22 -20.31 -17.44 28.12
N VAL A 23 -19.90 -18.33 29.02
CA VAL A 23 -18.93 -19.41 28.74
C VAL A 23 -19.61 -20.44 27.85
N ILE A 24 -19.43 -20.33 26.53
CA ILE A 24 -19.98 -21.31 25.59
C ILE A 24 -19.03 -22.51 25.50
N ASN A 25 -19.40 -23.60 26.18
CA ASN A 25 -18.82 -24.93 25.96
C ASN A 25 -19.28 -25.46 24.58
N TYR A 26 -18.41 -25.42 23.57
CA TYR A 26 -18.70 -26.03 22.27
C TYR A 26 -18.66 -27.57 22.37
N ARG A 27 -19.84 -28.22 22.43
CA ARG A 27 -20.01 -29.61 21.97
C ARG A 27 -20.34 -29.57 20.48
N TYR A 28 -19.42 -30.04 19.64
CA TYR A 28 -19.63 -30.13 18.20
C TYR A 28 -20.57 -31.29 17.83
N HIS A 29 -21.68 -30.99 17.15
CA HIS A 29 -22.38 -31.95 16.30
C HIS A 29 -21.95 -31.73 14.84
N TYR A 30 -21.12 -32.65 14.32
CA TYR A 30 -20.82 -32.72 12.89
C TYR A 30 -22.02 -33.33 12.15
N PRO A 31 -22.53 -32.72 11.07
CA PRO A 31 -23.34 -33.44 10.10
C PRO A 31 -22.46 -34.51 9.44
N GLN A 32 -22.87 -35.77 9.51
CA GLN A 32 -22.15 -36.88 8.88
C GLN A 32 -22.29 -36.81 7.34
N ASN A 33 -21.45 -36.01 6.68
CA ASN A 33 -21.25 -36.13 5.24
C ASN A 33 -20.30 -37.32 4.98
N ARG A 34 -20.86 -38.41 4.46
CA ARG A 34 -20.13 -39.57 3.96
C ARG A 34 -19.27 -39.13 2.76
N GLY A 35 -17.95 -39.10 2.91
CA GLY A 35 -17.02 -39.01 1.78
C GLY A 35 -15.71 -38.25 1.97
N TYR A 36 -15.51 -37.50 3.06
CA TYR A 36 -14.25 -36.77 3.27
C TYR A 36 -13.28 -37.49 4.21
N ARG A 37 -12.04 -37.67 3.74
CA ARG A 37 -10.89 -38.15 4.53
C ARG A 37 -10.78 -37.34 5.83
N ARG A 38 -10.52 -38.05 6.94
CA ARG A 38 -10.44 -37.60 8.34
C ARG A 38 -9.89 -36.16 8.47
N PRO A 39 -10.55 -35.26 9.23
CA PRO A 39 -10.01 -33.95 9.49
C PRO A 39 -8.79 -34.05 10.41
N HIS A 40 -7.91 -33.07 10.25
CA HIS A 40 -6.79 -32.75 11.12
C HIS A 40 -7.15 -32.90 12.60
N LYS A 41 -6.21 -33.42 13.40
CA LYS A 41 -6.26 -33.36 14.87
C LYS A 41 -6.78 -31.98 15.28
N THR A 42 -7.86 -31.95 16.06
CA THR A 42 -8.35 -30.72 16.69
C THR A 42 -7.13 -30.04 17.32
N PRO A 43 -6.79 -28.80 16.95
CA PRO A 43 -5.68 -28.11 17.60
C PRO A 43 -5.95 -28.13 19.10
N PRO A 44 -4.91 -28.27 19.94
CA PRO A 44 -5.09 -28.22 21.39
C PRO A 44 -5.89 -26.95 21.69
N LEU A 45 -7.01 -27.11 22.38
CA LEU A 45 -7.79 -25.99 22.89
C LEU A 45 -6.81 -25.13 23.69
N PHE A 46 -6.61 -23.89 23.24
CA PHE A 46 -5.83 -22.92 23.98
C PHE A 46 -6.40 -22.84 25.40
N ASP A 47 -5.53 -22.79 26.40
CA ASP A 47 -5.94 -22.66 27.80
C ASP A 47 -6.84 -21.41 27.94
N PRO A 48 -8.13 -21.56 28.35
CA PRO A 48 -9.03 -20.43 28.50
C PRO A 48 -8.49 -19.34 29.45
N GLU A 49 -7.75 -19.73 30.50
CA GLU A 49 -7.13 -18.79 31.44
C GLU A 49 -5.98 -18.03 30.79
N GLU A 50 -5.18 -18.70 29.95
CA GLU A 50 -4.15 -18.02 29.17
C GLU A 50 -4.76 -17.00 28.18
N LEU A 51 -5.85 -17.36 27.49
CA LEU A 51 -6.56 -16.42 26.60
C LEU A 51 -7.15 -15.24 27.38
N LYS A 52 -7.69 -15.47 28.58
CA LYS A 52 -8.19 -14.42 29.47
C LYS A 52 -7.06 -13.48 29.87
N ARG A 53 -5.91 -14.01 30.30
CA ARG A 53 -4.70 -13.24 30.62
C ARG A 53 -4.21 -12.40 29.43
N ILE A 54 -4.04 -13.02 28.26
CA ILE A 54 -3.60 -12.32 27.04
C ILE A 54 -4.60 -11.21 26.70
N ARG A 55 -5.90 -11.47 26.80
CA ARG A 55 -6.92 -10.45 26.54
C ARG A 55 -6.81 -9.28 27.52
N MET A 56 -6.60 -9.52 28.81
CA MET A 56 -6.40 -8.44 29.80
C MET A 56 -5.17 -7.58 29.48
N GLU A 57 -4.04 -8.20 29.14
CA GLU A 57 -2.83 -7.47 28.70
C GLU A 57 -3.10 -6.61 27.46
N LEU A 58 -3.85 -7.12 26.50
CA LEU A 58 -4.22 -6.38 25.30
C LEU A 58 -5.19 -5.25 25.58
N VAL A 59 -6.16 -5.41 26.47
CA VAL A 59 -7.09 -4.33 26.86
C VAL A 59 -6.32 -3.17 27.47
N GLN A 60 -5.33 -3.45 28.32
CA GLN A 60 -4.46 -2.41 28.87
C GLN A 60 -3.62 -1.72 27.78
N LYS A 61 -3.07 -2.52 26.86
CA LYS A 61 -2.18 -2.02 25.80
C LYS A 61 -2.90 -1.26 24.68
N PHE A 62 -4.09 -1.71 24.30
CA PHE A 62 -4.93 -1.18 23.21
C PHE A 62 -6.21 -0.58 23.78
N ASN A 63 -6.08 0.29 24.77
CA ASN A 63 -7.18 0.88 25.53
C ASN A 63 -8.14 1.79 24.72
N LEU A 64 -7.82 2.10 23.46
CA LEU A 64 -8.70 2.84 22.55
C LEU A 64 -9.32 1.94 21.47
N PHE A 65 -9.09 0.63 21.53
CA PHE A 65 -9.80 -0.36 20.72
C PHE A 65 -11.04 -0.87 21.45
N THR A 66 -12.07 -1.22 20.69
CA THR A 66 -13.22 -1.97 21.22
C THR A 66 -12.94 -3.47 21.17
N PHE A 67 -13.09 -4.18 22.28
CA PHE A 67 -12.90 -5.63 22.36
C PHE A 67 -14.22 -6.37 22.23
N HIS A 68 -14.24 -7.40 21.38
CA HIS A 68 -15.44 -8.18 21.09
C HIS A 68 -15.37 -9.60 21.68
N ASN A 69 -16.49 -10.32 21.68
CA ASN A 69 -16.51 -11.74 22.05
C ASN A 69 -15.54 -12.52 21.16
N ASN A 70 -14.72 -13.39 21.76
CA ASN A 70 -13.71 -14.15 21.04
C ASN A 70 -14.35 -14.93 19.89
N ALA A 71 -13.67 -14.95 18.75
CA ALA A 71 -14.05 -15.80 17.63
C ALA A 71 -13.38 -17.17 17.76
N GLN A 72 -13.73 -18.09 16.85
CA GLN A 72 -13.10 -19.41 16.79
C GLN A 72 -11.59 -19.28 16.53
N PHE A 73 -10.80 -20.03 17.29
CA PHE A 73 -9.37 -20.18 17.05
C PHE A 73 -9.12 -20.60 15.59
N TYR A 74 -8.20 -19.91 14.91
CA TYR A 74 -7.83 -20.23 13.53
C TYR A 74 -6.50 -20.98 13.48
N LYS A 75 -5.45 -20.43 14.11
CA LYS A 75 -4.14 -21.08 14.23
C LYS A 75 -3.28 -20.43 15.34
N PRO A 76 -2.16 -21.05 15.75
CA PRO A 76 -1.25 -20.46 16.73
C PRO A 76 -0.63 -19.14 16.23
N MET A 77 -0.42 -18.19 17.14
CA MET A 77 0.29 -16.94 16.87
C MET A 77 1.80 -17.20 16.73
N ASP A 78 2.43 -16.69 15.67
CA ASP A 78 3.88 -16.76 15.49
C ASP A 78 4.58 -15.60 16.23
N LYS A 79 5.29 -15.97 17.31
CA LYS A 79 5.97 -15.00 18.18
C LYS A 79 7.46 -14.83 17.84
N ILE A 80 8.00 -15.66 16.94
CA ILE A 80 9.41 -15.67 16.55
C ILE A 80 9.63 -14.69 15.41
N ILE A 81 10.69 -13.89 15.52
CA ILE A 81 11.13 -12.98 14.46
C ILE A 81 12.15 -13.74 13.61
N ASP A 82 11.70 -14.20 12.46
CA ASP A 82 12.55 -14.91 11.49
C ASP A 82 13.13 -13.94 10.45
N MET A 83 14.30 -14.29 9.92
CA MET A 83 14.95 -13.56 8.83
C MET A 83 14.92 -14.38 7.54
N ILE A 84 14.97 -13.71 6.39
CA ILE A 84 15.20 -14.35 5.09
C ILE A 84 16.71 -14.46 4.88
N GLU A 85 17.15 -15.64 4.46
CA GLU A 85 18.55 -15.87 4.11
C GLU A 85 18.92 -15.12 2.83
N LYS A 86 20.19 -14.75 2.72
CA LYS A 86 20.70 -14.10 1.52
C LYS A 86 20.74 -15.11 0.38
N ASP A 87 20.41 -14.67 -0.84
CA ASP A 87 20.47 -15.50 -2.04
C ASP A 87 21.91 -15.99 -2.29
N PRO A 88 22.16 -17.32 -2.27
CA PRO A 88 23.51 -17.85 -2.40
C PRO A 88 24.14 -17.58 -3.79
N PHE A 89 23.34 -17.49 -4.86
CA PHE A 89 23.85 -17.19 -6.20
C PHE A 89 24.25 -15.73 -6.34
N ILE A 90 23.52 -14.82 -5.68
CA ILE A 90 23.93 -13.42 -5.58
C ILE A 90 25.22 -13.30 -4.79
N LEU A 91 25.34 -14.00 -3.65
CA LEU A 91 26.58 -13.97 -2.86
C LEU A 91 27.78 -14.53 -3.65
N SER A 92 27.58 -15.63 -4.38
CA SER A 92 28.62 -16.23 -5.22
C SER A 92 29.01 -15.33 -6.38
N PHE A 93 28.08 -14.61 -6.99
CA PHE A 93 28.40 -13.67 -8.05
C PHE A 93 29.11 -12.42 -7.49
N SER A 94 28.62 -11.88 -6.36
CA SER A 94 29.20 -10.71 -5.71
C SER A 94 30.64 -10.91 -5.22
N SER A 95 31.10 -12.15 -5.03
CA SER A 95 32.50 -12.45 -4.72
C SER A 95 33.41 -12.38 -5.96
N ILE A 96 32.85 -12.55 -7.16
CA ILE A 96 33.55 -12.43 -8.46
C ILE A 96 33.49 -10.98 -8.94
N GLN A 97 32.30 -10.39 -8.89
CA GLN A 97 32.01 -9.04 -9.35
C GLN A 97 31.37 -8.25 -8.21
N SER A 98 32.19 -7.49 -7.48
CA SER A 98 31.69 -6.69 -6.35
C SER A 98 30.57 -5.73 -6.79
N PRO A 99 29.47 -5.65 -6.03
CA PRO A 99 28.36 -4.77 -6.37
C PRO A 99 28.79 -3.30 -6.18
N PRO A 100 28.50 -2.40 -7.14
CA PRO A 100 28.82 -0.97 -7.04
C PRO A 100 27.89 -0.23 -6.06
N LEU A 101 27.95 -0.59 -4.77
CA LEU A 101 27.13 0.02 -3.74
C LEU A 101 27.67 1.40 -3.32
N PRO A 102 26.78 2.36 -2.97
CA PRO A 102 27.18 3.60 -2.31
C PRO A 102 27.96 3.34 -1.01
N LEU A 103 28.89 4.25 -0.67
CA LEU A 103 29.79 4.10 0.49
C LEU A 103 29.06 4.02 1.84
N ASP A 104 27.85 4.56 1.93
CA ASP A 104 27.02 4.55 3.13
C ASP A 104 26.17 3.27 3.30
N VAL A 105 26.16 2.38 2.30
CA VAL A 105 25.42 1.12 2.34
C VAL A 105 26.27 0.00 2.92
N ASP A 106 25.99 -0.38 4.16
CA ASP A 106 26.65 -1.49 4.86
C ASP A 106 25.78 -2.77 4.87
N LEU A 107 26.12 -3.74 3.99
CA LEU A 107 25.40 -5.01 3.86
C LEU A 107 25.44 -5.91 5.11
N SER A 108 26.38 -5.69 6.02
CA SER A 108 26.43 -6.43 7.30
C SER A 108 25.33 -5.98 8.26
N ARG A 109 24.82 -4.76 8.04
CA ARG A 109 23.77 -4.14 8.83
C ARG A 109 22.39 -4.31 8.21
N ILE A 110 22.26 -4.82 7.00
CA ILE A 110 20.96 -4.96 6.35
C ILE A 110 20.49 -6.41 6.44
N ASP A 111 19.25 -6.60 6.87
CA ASP A 111 18.56 -7.89 6.86
C ASP A 111 17.13 -7.74 6.35
N TYR A 112 16.50 -8.86 6.01
CA TYR A 112 15.07 -8.92 5.72
C TYR A 112 14.35 -9.74 6.76
N ILE A 113 13.39 -9.12 7.44
CA ILE A 113 12.58 -9.79 8.47
C ILE A 113 11.31 -10.34 7.84
N LYS A 114 10.97 -11.60 8.14
CA LYS A 114 9.70 -12.22 7.77
C LYS A 114 8.54 -11.62 8.58
N SER A 115 7.35 -11.62 8.01
CA SER A 115 6.17 -11.20 8.76
C SER A 115 5.91 -12.16 9.93
N CYS A 116 5.72 -11.63 11.13
CA CYS A 116 5.15 -12.39 12.25
C CYS A 116 4.15 -11.55 13.07
N SER A 117 3.36 -12.23 13.89
CA SER A 117 2.26 -11.67 14.67
C SER A 117 2.75 -10.62 15.66
N LEU A 118 3.92 -10.83 16.28
CA LEU A 118 4.50 -9.86 17.21
C LEU A 118 4.72 -8.49 16.53
N ILE A 119 5.24 -8.50 15.30
CA ILE A 119 5.51 -7.30 14.51
C ILE A 119 4.21 -6.60 14.13
N GLN A 120 3.21 -7.38 13.71
CA GLN A 120 1.89 -6.88 13.32
C GLN A 120 1.20 -6.20 14.51
N MET A 121 1.28 -6.81 15.69
CA MET A 121 0.74 -6.23 16.93
C MET A 121 1.46 -4.93 17.32
N ARG A 122 2.78 -4.81 17.12
CA ARG A 122 3.49 -3.54 17.37
C ARG A 122 3.06 -2.45 16.39
N HIS A 123 2.87 -2.79 15.12
CA HIS A 123 2.32 -1.84 14.14
C HIS A 123 0.90 -1.40 14.52
N LEU A 124 0.06 -2.31 15.03
CA LEU A 124 -1.29 -1.97 15.48
C LEU A 124 -1.33 -0.89 16.58
N GLU A 125 -0.27 -0.71 17.37
CA GLU A 125 -0.20 0.32 18.41
C GLU A 125 -0.33 1.73 17.83
N LEU A 126 0.06 1.93 16.56
CA LEU A 126 -0.10 3.21 15.85
C LEU A 126 -1.56 3.62 15.66
N PHE A 127 -2.48 2.64 15.69
CA PHE A 127 -3.92 2.88 15.62
C PHE A 127 -4.54 3.09 17.02
N ASN A 128 -3.78 2.90 18.10
CA ASN A 128 -4.26 3.09 19.48
C ASN A 128 -4.20 4.58 19.86
N ARG A 129 -4.98 5.40 19.16
CA ARG A 129 -5.08 6.85 19.39
C ARG A 129 -6.51 7.33 19.17
N ARG A 130 -6.83 8.49 19.73
CA ARG A 130 -8.13 9.14 19.51
C ARG A 130 -8.16 9.78 18.11
N PRO A 131 -9.34 9.84 17.47
CA PRO A 131 -9.56 10.73 16.33
C PRO A 131 -9.19 12.16 16.72
N ARG A 132 -8.57 12.89 15.80
CA ARG A 132 -8.22 14.30 15.98
C ARG A 132 -9.17 15.18 15.18
N GLU A 133 -9.34 16.41 15.63
CA GLU A 133 -10.08 17.44 14.90
C GLU A 133 -9.12 18.37 14.16
N ILE A 134 -9.60 18.95 13.06
CA ILE A 134 -8.83 19.96 12.33
C ILE A 134 -8.73 21.25 13.17
N PRO A 135 -7.53 21.84 13.34
CA PRO A 135 -7.39 23.13 14.00
C PRO A 135 -8.15 24.23 13.25
N SER A 136 -8.79 25.14 13.99
CA SER A 136 -9.69 26.15 13.42
C SER A 136 -9.05 27.01 12.33
N GLN A 137 -7.75 27.33 12.47
CA GLN A 137 -7.02 28.13 11.48
C GLN A 137 -6.85 27.44 10.11
N TYR A 138 -6.99 26.11 10.05
CA TYR A 138 -6.83 25.34 8.81
C TYR A 138 -8.16 24.91 8.19
N VAL A 139 -9.30 25.17 8.85
CA VAL A 139 -10.63 24.79 8.33
C VAL A 139 -10.91 25.40 6.96
N GLU A 140 -10.66 26.71 6.79
CA GLU A 140 -10.93 27.39 5.53
C GLU A 140 -9.99 26.93 4.39
N PRO A 141 -8.66 26.86 4.58
CA PRO A 141 -7.75 26.23 3.61
C PRO A 141 -8.14 24.80 3.23
N PHE A 142 -8.50 23.97 4.21
CA PHE A 142 -8.92 22.60 3.97
C PHE A 142 -10.20 22.51 3.14
N ARG A 143 -11.22 23.33 3.46
CA ARG A 143 -12.47 23.31 2.69
C ARG A 143 -12.27 23.74 1.24
N ARG A 144 -11.40 24.73 0.99
CA ARG A 144 -11.00 25.09 -0.38
C ARG A 144 -10.23 23.96 -1.07
N ALA A 145 -9.33 23.28 -0.38
CA ALA A 145 -8.62 22.12 -0.92
C ALA A 145 -9.58 20.99 -1.31
N VAL A 146 -10.59 20.68 -0.47
CA VAL A 146 -11.61 19.68 -0.78
C VAL A 146 -12.41 20.06 -2.04
N GLN A 147 -12.83 21.32 -2.15
CA GLN A 147 -13.55 21.80 -3.34
C GLN A 147 -12.69 21.70 -4.61
N HIS A 148 -11.43 22.11 -4.53
CA HIS A 148 -10.50 22.02 -5.66
C HIS A 148 -10.26 20.56 -6.09
N VAL A 149 -9.98 19.67 -5.14
CA VAL A 149 -9.77 18.25 -5.43
C VAL A 149 -11.05 17.59 -5.97
N ALA A 150 -12.22 17.94 -5.45
CA ALA A 150 -13.49 17.45 -5.99
C ALA A 150 -13.69 17.87 -7.45
N ALA A 151 -13.30 19.10 -7.83
CA ALA A 151 -13.35 19.57 -9.20
C ALA A 151 -12.31 18.89 -10.11
N LEU A 152 -11.08 18.66 -9.61
CA LEU A 152 -10.05 17.92 -10.35
C LEU A 152 -10.44 16.46 -10.65
N LEU A 153 -11.26 15.87 -9.80
CA LEU A 153 -11.70 14.48 -9.90
C LEU A 153 -13.11 14.34 -10.47
N GLU A 154 -13.73 15.43 -10.92
CA GLU A 154 -15.06 15.38 -11.50
C GLU A 154 -15.04 14.61 -12.82
N LEU A 155 -15.86 13.56 -12.90
CA LEU A 155 -16.02 12.80 -14.13
C LEU A 155 -16.85 13.60 -15.15
N PRO A 156 -16.47 13.60 -16.45
CA PRO A 156 -17.27 14.22 -17.51
C PRO A 156 -18.69 13.68 -17.59
N LYS A 157 -18.86 12.40 -17.22
CA LYS A 157 -20.14 11.73 -17.06
C LYS A 157 -20.12 10.93 -15.77
N LYS A 158 -21.13 11.14 -14.92
CA LYS A 158 -21.31 10.33 -13.71
C LYS A 158 -21.52 8.86 -14.05
N LEU A 159 -21.03 8.00 -13.16
CA LEU A 159 -21.15 6.56 -13.27
C LEU A 159 -22.56 6.11 -12.87
N PRO A 160 -23.17 5.14 -13.59
CA PRO A 160 -24.39 4.52 -13.09
C PRO A 160 -24.10 3.83 -11.75
N MET A 161 -25.03 3.92 -10.79
CA MET A 161 -24.88 3.14 -9.56
C MET A 161 -24.88 1.64 -9.87
N PRO A 162 -23.93 0.85 -9.34
CA PRO A 162 -23.87 -0.58 -9.58
C PRO A 162 -25.15 -1.30 -9.12
N THR A 163 -25.39 -2.45 -9.72
CA THR A 163 -26.50 -3.33 -9.34
C THR A 163 -25.98 -4.58 -8.65
N GLU A 164 -26.89 -5.45 -8.19
CA GLU A 164 -26.50 -6.74 -7.63
C GLU A 164 -25.71 -7.60 -8.63
N ASP A 165 -26.03 -7.50 -9.92
CA ASP A 165 -25.36 -8.28 -10.96
C ASP A 165 -23.90 -7.86 -11.14
N SER A 166 -23.57 -6.59 -10.83
CA SER A 166 -22.20 -6.06 -10.86
C SER A 166 -21.25 -6.80 -9.91
N LEU A 167 -21.75 -7.51 -8.89
CA LEU A 167 -20.92 -8.36 -8.02
C LEU A 167 -20.16 -9.45 -8.80
N GLN A 168 -20.72 -9.94 -9.90
CA GLN A 168 -20.13 -11.01 -10.73
C GLN A 168 -18.93 -10.51 -11.56
N GLU A 169 -18.87 -9.20 -11.81
CA GLU A 169 -17.86 -8.54 -12.65
C GLU A 169 -16.63 -8.11 -11.85
N VAL A 170 -16.68 -8.26 -10.52
CA VAL A 170 -15.59 -7.86 -9.63
C VAL A 170 -14.38 -8.76 -9.81
N ARG A 171 -13.27 -8.17 -10.24
CA ARG A 171 -12.02 -8.87 -10.46
C ARG A 171 -11.36 -9.25 -9.14
N TYR A 172 -10.86 -10.48 -9.05
CA TYR A 172 -10.12 -10.94 -7.88
C TYR A 172 -9.02 -11.94 -8.24
N ASP A 173 -7.93 -11.91 -7.45
CA ASP A 173 -6.89 -12.93 -7.48
C ASP A 173 -7.36 -14.16 -6.70
N GLY A 174 -7.69 -15.22 -7.42
CA GLY A 174 -8.23 -16.47 -6.85
C GLY A 174 -7.29 -17.18 -5.88
N SER A 175 -5.97 -16.93 -5.97
CA SER A 175 -4.96 -17.54 -5.10
C SER A 175 -4.88 -16.89 -3.71
N LYS A 176 -5.43 -15.68 -3.55
CA LYS A 176 -5.39 -14.94 -2.28
C LYS A 176 -6.25 -15.61 -1.21
N PHE A 177 -5.95 -15.26 0.04
CA PHE A 177 -6.73 -15.67 1.21
C PHE A 177 -8.22 -15.31 1.06
N SER A 178 -9.08 -16.27 1.38
CA SER A 178 -10.55 -16.16 1.27
C SER A 178 -11.20 -15.22 2.29
N GLY A 179 -10.50 -14.88 3.36
CA GLY A 179 -11.08 -14.21 4.53
C GLY A 179 -11.32 -15.18 5.68
N LEU A 180 -11.30 -14.67 6.90
CA LEU A 180 -11.34 -15.50 8.10
C LEU A 180 -12.61 -16.33 8.21
N PHE A 181 -13.74 -15.76 7.81
CA PHE A 181 -15.05 -16.42 7.80
C PHE A 181 -15.01 -17.71 6.96
N TYR A 182 -14.59 -17.63 5.70
CA TYR A 182 -14.52 -18.78 4.79
C TYR A 182 -13.37 -19.72 5.13
N ALA A 183 -12.24 -19.20 5.59
CA ALA A 183 -11.09 -20.01 6.01
C ALA A 183 -11.42 -20.96 7.17
N ARG A 184 -12.26 -20.52 8.12
CA ARG A 184 -12.76 -21.36 9.22
C ARG A 184 -13.68 -22.48 8.74
N GLN A 185 -14.30 -22.33 7.57
CA GLN A 185 -15.08 -23.36 6.90
C GLN A 185 -14.22 -24.30 6.03
N GLY A 186 -12.90 -24.13 6.02
CA GLY A 186 -11.96 -24.95 5.26
C GLY A 186 -11.63 -24.42 3.86
N MET A 187 -12.20 -23.29 3.45
CA MET A 187 -11.94 -22.68 2.13
C MET A 187 -10.70 -21.78 2.21
N LYS A 188 -9.57 -22.23 1.67
CA LYS A 188 -8.28 -21.55 1.87
C LYS A 188 -8.09 -20.35 0.95
N SER A 189 -8.64 -20.41 -0.26
CA SER A 189 -8.45 -19.41 -1.30
C SER A 189 -9.76 -18.71 -1.69
N ARG A 190 -9.67 -17.51 -2.27
CA ARG A 190 -10.83 -16.80 -2.82
C ARG A 190 -11.53 -17.61 -3.91
N LYS A 191 -10.78 -18.40 -4.69
CA LYS A 191 -11.34 -19.32 -5.68
C LYS A 191 -12.25 -20.35 -5.02
N ASP A 192 -11.80 -20.98 -3.92
CA ASP A 192 -12.58 -21.99 -3.20
C ASP A 192 -13.86 -21.39 -2.59
N ALA A 193 -13.76 -20.15 -2.08
CA ALA A 193 -14.86 -19.47 -1.40
C ALA A 193 -15.82 -18.72 -2.33
N HIS A 194 -15.53 -18.60 -3.62
CA HIS A 194 -16.21 -17.64 -4.50
C HIS A 194 -17.73 -17.86 -4.58
N ASN A 195 -18.17 -19.10 -4.78
CA ASN A 195 -19.59 -19.40 -4.93
C ASN A 195 -20.40 -19.06 -3.66
N GLU A 196 -19.84 -19.35 -2.48
CA GLU A 196 -20.48 -19.04 -1.20
C GLU A 196 -20.46 -17.53 -0.94
N ALA A 197 -19.31 -16.89 -1.13
CA ALA A 197 -19.14 -15.45 -0.99
C ALA A 197 -20.06 -14.65 -1.92
N MET A 198 -20.30 -15.14 -3.15
CA MET A 198 -21.22 -14.52 -4.10
C MET A 198 -22.67 -14.58 -3.60
N ARG A 199 -23.10 -15.75 -3.10
CA ARG A 199 -24.44 -15.92 -2.53
C ARG A 199 -24.65 -14.99 -1.33
N ASP A 200 -23.68 -14.95 -0.43
CA ASP A 200 -23.71 -14.09 0.76
C ASP A 200 -23.69 -12.61 0.35
N GLY A 201 -22.84 -12.25 -0.62
CA GLY A 201 -22.71 -10.89 -1.15
C GLY A 201 -24.02 -10.36 -1.71
N ARG A 202 -24.76 -11.16 -2.50
CA ARG A 202 -26.09 -10.78 -3.02
C ARG A 202 -27.09 -10.51 -1.91
N LEU A 203 -27.12 -11.36 -0.87
CA LEU A 203 -28.02 -11.16 0.27
C LEU A 203 -27.69 -9.86 1.02
N VAL A 204 -26.40 -9.61 1.27
CA VAL A 204 -25.93 -8.39 1.93
C VAL A 204 -26.24 -7.16 1.08
N TRP A 205 -26.00 -7.21 -0.23
CA TRP A 205 -26.30 -6.13 -1.17
C TRP A 205 -27.78 -5.71 -1.10
N LYS A 206 -28.72 -6.67 -1.22
CA LYS A 206 -30.16 -6.41 -1.06
C LYS A 206 -30.50 -5.80 0.30
N THR A 207 -29.82 -6.23 1.34
CA THR A 207 -30.07 -5.76 2.72
C THR A 207 -29.60 -4.33 2.90
N LEU A 208 -28.39 -4.01 2.41
CA LEU A 208 -27.84 -2.66 2.41
C LEU A 208 -28.75 -1.71 1.62
N LEU A 209 -29.18 -2.06 0.41
CA LEU A 209 -30.07 -1.21 -0.41
C LEU A 209 -31.48 -0.99 0.17
N ARG A 210 -31.88 -1.79 1.17
CA ARG A 210 -33.12 -1.56 1.94
C ARG A 210 -32.92 -0.64 3.15
N GLY A 211 -31.76 0.01 3.27
CA GLY A 211 -31.40 0.85 4.41
C GLY A 211 -31.10 0.06 5.69
N LYS A 212 -30.87 -1.26 5.61
CA LYS A 212 -30.52 -2.08 6.77
C LYS A 212 -29.01 -2.21 6.89
N ARG A 213 -28.48 -1.93 8.09
CA ARG A 213 -27.06 -2.08 8.40
C ARG A 213 -26.66 -3.56 8.38
N VAL A 214 -25.51 -3.84 7.78
CA VAL A 214 -24.83 -5.14 7.84
C VAL A 214 -23.36 -4.88 8.15
N SER A 215 -22.78 -5.56 9.14
CA SER A 215 -21.36 -5.38 9.45
C SER A 215 -20.46 -6.08 8.41
N PRO A 216 -19.31 -5.51 8.05
CA PRO A 216 -18.23 -6.23 7.38
C PRO A 216 -17.81 -7.48 8.17
N HIS A 217 -17.28 -8.49 7.48
CA HIS A 217 -16.70 -9.65 8.14
C HIS A 217 -15.41 -9.24 8.86
N ASP A 218 -15.06 -9.97 9.92
CA ASP A 218 -13.79 -9.78 10.61
C ASP A 218 -12.62 -9.92 9.63
N THR A 219 -11.71 -8.95 9.70
CA THR A 219 -10.44 -8.99 8.97
C THR A 219 -9.41 -9.78 9.75
N ARG A 220 -8.64 -10.63 9.06
CA ARG A 220 -7.57 -11.38 9.71
C ARG A 220 -6.34 -10.49 9.86
N LEU A 221 -5.71 -10.55 11.03
CA LEU A 221 -4.39 -9.97 11.25
C LEU A 221 -3.34 -10.72 10.40
N GLY A 222 -2.67 -9.99 9.52
CA GLY A 222 -1.57 -10.51 8.71
C GLY A 222 -0.47 -9.48 8.55
N GLY A 223 0.56 -9.82 7.79
CA GLY A 223 1.68 -8.91 7.61
C GLY A 223 2.54 -9.25 6.40
N LYS A 224 3.47 -8.35 6.14
CA LYS A 224 4.49 -8.47 5.09
C LYS A 224 5.85 -8.17 5.68
N GLY A 225 6.83 -8.99 5.30
CA GLY A 225 8.22 -8.77 5.66
C GLY A 225 8.77 -7.46 5.08
N LYS A 226 9.92 -7.02 5.60
CA LYS A 226 10.56 -5.76 5.20
C LYS A 226 12.08 -5.85 5.38
N LEU A 227 12.80 -5.15 4.52
CA LEU A 227 14.21 -4.81 4.75
C LEU A 227 14.33 -3.88 5.97
N VAL A 228 15.35 -4.13 6.77
CA VAL A 228 15.68 -3.37 7.98
C VAL A 228 17.18 -3.13 8.06
N THR A 229 17.56 -2.05 8.73
CA THR A 229 18.96 -1.75 9.06
C THR A 229 19.17 -1.96 10.56
N LYS A 230 20.21 -2.71 10.93
CA LYS A 230 20.66 -2.93 12.30
C LYS A 230 21.33 -1.68 12.85
N ASP A 231 20.95 -1.29 14.06
CA ASP A 231 21.64 -0.22 14.75
C ASP A 231 22.90 -0.74 15.45
N LYS A 232 23.96 0.08 15.44
CA LYS A 232 25.25 -0.21 16.08
C LYS A 232 25.15 -0.05 17.60
N ASP A 233 24.32 0.87 18.08
CA ASP A 233 24.31 1.29 19.49
C ASP A 233 23.47 0.38 20.41
N THR A 234 22.68 -0.54 19.84
CA THR A 234 21.78 -1.43 20.59
C THR A 234 22.15 -2.91 20.54
N HIS A 235 23.43 -3.26 20.35
CA HIS A 235 23.95 -4.65 20.37
C HIS A 235 23.17 -5.62 19.46
N GLY A 236 22.96 -5.26 18.19
CA GLY A 236 22.28 -6.13 17.23
C GLY A 236 20.76 -6.15 17.37
N LYS A 237 20.16 -5.31 18.23
CA LYS A 237 18.75 -4.95 18.06
C LYS A 237 18.65 -4.14 16.75
N ILE A 238 17.75 -4.59 15.88
CA ILE A 238 17.42 -3.91 14.64
C ILE A 238 16.95 -2.49 14.96
N GLY A 239 17.49 -1.51 14.23
CA GLY A 239 17.42 -0.10 14.59
C GLY A 239 15.99 0.41 14.67
N ASP A 240 15.71 1.05 15.80
CA ASP A 240 14.45 1.70 16.08
C ASP A 240 14.43 3.09 15.43
N ASP A 241 13.75 3.22 14.28
CA ASP A 241 13.19 4.50 13.82
C ASP A 241 12.00 4.96 14.73
N GLY A 242 12.08 4.70 16.05
CA GLY A 242 11.06 4.97 17.06
C GLY A 242 10.33 3.75 17.66
N GLY A 243 10.98 2.59 17.85
CA GLY A 243 10.52 1.60 18.83
C GLY A 243 9.61 0.46 18.35
N LEU A 244 8.87 0.59 17.25
CA LEU A 244 7.59 -0.16 17.16
C LEU A 244 7.15 -0.79 15.84
N SER A 245 7.97 -0.95 14.78
CA SER A 245 7.52 -1.89 13.72
C SER A 245 8.61 -2.41 12.80
N MET A 246 9.04 -3.63 13.11
CA MET A 246 9.92 -4.46 12.31
C MET A 246 9.18 -5.13 11.13
N GLY A 247 8.38 -4.38 10.35
CA GLY A 247 7.59 -4.95 9.24
C GLY A 247 6.30 -4.17 8.94
N ARG A 248 5.47 -4.71 8.04
CA ARG A 248 4.21 -4.06 7.62
C ARG A 248 3.00 -4.90 8.04
N LEU A 249 2.00 -4.24 8.62
CA LEU A 249 0.69 -4.80 8.90
C LEU A 249 -0.11 -4.95 7.61
N ILE A 250 -0.82 -6.06 7.47
CA ILE A 250 -1.85 -6.26 6.45
C ILE A 250 -3.11 -6.73 7.15
N LEU A 251 -4.20 -6.01 6.95
CA LEU A 251 -5.53 -6.44 7.40
C LEU A 251 -6.22 -7.15 6.23
N MET A 252 -6.39 -8.47 6.34
CA MET A 252 -6.83 -9.30 5.23
C MET A 252 -8.36 -9.32 5.14
N LEU A 253 -8.88 -8.64 4.11
CA LEU A 253 -10.32 -8.52 3.80
C LEU A 253 -10.97 -9.85 3.39
N SER A 254 -12.22 -10.04 3.80
CA SER A 254 -13.09 -11.15 3.38
C SER A 254 -13.45 -11.10 1.89
N HIS A 255 -13.59 -12.26 1.25
CA HIS A 255 -13.99 -12.34 -0.16
C HIS A 255 -15.38 -11.75 -0.43
N ARG A 256 -16.36 -11.98 0.45
CA ARG A 256 -17.69 -11.36 0.35
C ARG A 256 -17.61 -9.83 0.32
N ASP A 257 -16.82 -9.28 1.22
CA ASP A 257 -16.70 -7.83 1.37
C ASP A 257 -15.95 -7.25 0.17
N LEU A 258 -14.93 -7.95 -0.34
CA LEU A 258 -14.28 -7.58 -1.60
C LEU A 258 -15.28 -7.48 -2.75
N LEU A 259 -16.21 -8.43 -2.89
CA LEU A 259 -17.20 -8.39 -3.97
C LEU A 259 -18.11 -7.17 -3.85
N ILE A 260 -18.61 -6.87 -2.65
CA ILE A 260 -19.49 -5.71 -2.41
C ILE A 260 -18.73 -4.39 -2.67
N LEU A 261 -17.53 -4.27 -2.10
CA LEU A 261 -16.72 -3.06 -2.22
C LEU A 261 -16.21 -2.88 -3.66
N GLY A 262 -15.76 -3.96 -4.30
CA GLY A 262 -15.21 -3.95 -5.65
C GLY A 262 -16.25 -3.58 -6.71
N ALA A 263 -17.54 -3.87 -6.49
CA ALA A 263 -18.60 -3.42 -7.40
C ALA A 263 -18.70 -1.89 -7.48
N LEU A 264 -18.32 -1.17 -6.43
CA LEU A 264 -18.26 0.30 -6.40
C LEU A 264 -16.87 0.82 -6.78
N GLU A 265 -15.81 0.21 -6.26
CA GLU A 265 -14.43 0.69 -6.42
C GLU A 265 -13.90 0.49 -7.84
N GLN A 266 -14.16 -0.67 -8.46
CA GLN A 266 -13.61 -1.00 -9.77
C GLN A 266 -14.05 -0.02 -10.88
N PRO A 267 -15.34 0.37 -10.97
CA PRO A 267 -15.77 1.40 -11.93
C PRO A 267 -15.10 2.76 -11.69
N LEU A 268 -14.96 3.20 -10.43
CA LEU A 268 -14.29 4.45 -10.08
C LEU A 268 -12.83 4.43 -10.52
N THR A 269 -12.10 3.40 -10.12
CA THR A 269 -10.68 3.25 -10.45
C THR A 269 -10.46 3.16 -11.95
N HIS A 270 -11.37 2.54 -12.70
CA HIS A 270 -11.29 2.47 -14.15
C HIS A 270 -11.40 3.85 -14.83
N GLN A 271 -12.22 4.77 -14.30
CA GLN A 271 -12.31 6.13 -14.86
C GLN A 271 -11.05 6.97 -14.59
N TYR A 272 -10.37 6.73 -13.47
CA TYR A 272 -9.14 7.44 -13.10
C TYR A 272 -7.86 6.83 -13.68
N LEU A 273 -7.98 5.91 -14.66
CA LEU A 273 -6.84 5.38 -15.41
C LEU A 273 -6.28 6.37 -16.42
N GLU A 274 -6.98 7.44 -16.75
CA GLU A 274 -6.47 8.45 -17.67
C GLU A 274 -5.43 9.38 -17.01
N SER A 275 -4.38 9.76 -17.75
CA SER A 275 -3.25 10.54 -17.22
C SER A 275 -3.59 12.00 -16.88
N ASN A 276 -4.77 12.49 -17.29
CA ASN A 276 -5.28 13.82 -16.95
C ASN A 276 -5.64 13.93 -15.46
N TYR A 277 -6.03 12.84 -14.81
CA TYR A 277 -6.35 12.84 -13.39
C TYR A 277 -5.07 12.93 -12.53
N PRO A 278 -5.13 13.58 -11.36
CA PRO A 278 -3.99 13.70 -10.45
C PRO A 278 -3.74 12.42 -9.61
N ILE A 279 -4.51 11.36 -9.85
CA ILE A 279 -4.39 10.07 -9.15
C ILE A 279 -3.77 9.06 -10.12
N ASN A 280 -2.54 8.63 -9.85
CA ASN A 280 -1.76 7.81 -10.78
C ASN A 280 -2.01 6.30 -10.59
N ILE A 281 -3.29 5.90 -10.49
CA ILE A 281 -3.64 4.47 -10.40
C ILE A 281 -3.53 3.85 -11.80
N GLY A 282 -2.90 2.67 -11.88
CA GLY A 282 -2.82 1.87 -13.10
C GLY A 282 -1.77 2.35 -14.12
N GLN A 283 -1.34 3.61 -14.04
CA GLN A 283 -0.35 4.23 -14.92
C GLN A 283 0.93 3.40 -15.03
N SER A 284 1.37 3.15 -16.25
CA SER A 284 2.63 2.47 -16.54
C SER A 284 3.79 3.47 -16.59
N TRP A 285 4.97 3.07 -16.13
CA TRP A 285 6.21 3.79 -16.45
C TRP A 285 6.76 3.45 -17.83
N TYR A 286 6.29 2.35 -18.42
CA TYR A 286 6.67 1.88 -19.75
C TYR A 286 5.78 2.48 -20.84
N TYR A 287 6.07 2.14 -22.08
CA TYR A 287 5.33 2.58 -23.27
C TYR A 287 5.18 4.10 -23.39
N GLY A 288 6.20 4.83 -22.95
CA GLY A 288 6.21 6.29 -22.95
C GLY A 288 5.54 6.94 -21.73
N GLY A 289 5.01 6.16 -20.78
CA GLY A 289 4.35 6.69 -19.59
C GLY A 289 5.26 7.55 -18.70
N SER A 290 6.56 7.21 -18.62
CA SER A 290 7.57 8.07 -17.97
C SER A 290 7.68 9.45 -18.62
N ALA A 291 7.67 9.51 -19.95
CA ALA A 291 7.71 10.77 -20.67
C ALA A 291 6.39 11.55 -20.49
N ALA A 292 5.24 10.88 -20.52
CA ALA A 292 3.93 11.50 -20.27
C ALA A 292 3.87 12.14 -18.87
N PHE A 293 4.30 11.42 -17.83
CA PHE A 293 4.36 11.95 -16.46
C PHE A 293 5.29 13.14 -16.33
N VAL A 294 6.53 13.02 -16.82
CA VAL A 294 7.52 14.10 -16.76
C VAL A 294 7.02 15.34 -17.52
N ASN A 295 6.44 15.17 -18.71
CA ASN A 295 5.90 16.27 -19.50
C ASN A 295 4.73 16.98 -18.82
N LYS A 296 3.88 16.25 -18.05
CA LYS A 296 2.76 16.82 -17.30
C LYS A 296 3.21 17.91 -16.31
N ILE A 297 4.37 17.70 -15.67
CA ILE A 297 4.91 18.62 -14.66
C ILE A 297 6.05 19.50 -15.20
N ALA A 298 6.48 19.34 -16.45
CA ALA A 298 7.69 19.97 -17.00
C ALA A 298 7.71 21.50 -17.03
N ARG A 299 6.53 22.15 -17.05
CA ARG A 299 6.43 23.62 -17.03
C ARG A 299 6.85 24.25 -15.69
N HIS A 300 6.93 23.45 -14.62
CA HIS A 300 7.22 23.90 -13.27
C HIS A 300 8.73 23.92 -13.01
N SER A 301 9.17 24.59 -11.95
CA SER A 301 10.60 24.75 -11.63
C SER A 301 10.98 24.34 -10.21
N ILE A 302 9.99 24.09 -9.35
CA ILE A 302 10.18 23.65 -7.97
C ILE A 302 9.39 22.37 -7.79
N TYR A 303 10.05 21.33 -7.28
CA TYR A 303 9.44 20.03 -7.09
C TYR A 303 9.64 19.55 -5.65
N HIS A 304 8.58 19.08 -5.02
CA HIS A 304 8.63 18.41 -3.71
C HIS A 304 8.15 16.98 -3.86
N CYS A 305 8.96 16.04 -3.42
CA CYS A 305 8.61 14.63 -3.36
C CYS A 305 8.38 14.30 -1.88
N PHE A 306 7.20 13.81 -1.52
CA PHE A 306 6.87 13.44 -0.14
C PHE A 306 6.51 11.95 -0.03
N ASP A 307 7.05 11.30 1.00
CA ASP A 307 6.67 9.94 1.44
C ASP A 307 6.22 10.04 2.91
N SER A 308 4.95 9.69 3.17
CA SER A 308 4.31 9.91 4.47
C SER A 308 4.63 8.80 5.47
N LYS A 309 5.22 9.15 6.62
CA LYS A 309 5.52 8.13 7.64
C LYS A 309 4.24 7.55 8.26
N LYS A 310 4.05 6.24 8.10
CA LYS A 310 2.95 5.45 8.71
C LYS A 310 1.55 5.93 8.33
N PHE A 311 1.38 6.34 7.07
CA PHE A 311 0.17 7.00 6.58
C PHE A 311 -1.14 6.27 6.95
N ASP A 312 -1.22 4.95 6.71
CA ASP A 312 -2.40 4.13 7.04
C ASP A 312 -2.95 4.40 8.46
N ALA A 313 -2.09 4.49 9.47
CA ALA A 313 -2.48 4.68 10.87
C ALA A 313 -2.71 6.15 11.25
N SER A 314 -2.09 7.07 10.51
CA SER A 314 -2.12 8.51 10.77
C SER A 314 -3.36 9.21 10.19
N ILE A 315 -4.21 8.52 9.43
CA ILE A 315 -5.43 9.11 8.84
C ILE A 315 -6.55 9.17 9.89
N ASP A 316 -7.21 10.33 10.01
CA ASP A 316 -8.39 10.49 10.86
C ASP A 316 -9.68 10.07 10.14
N PRO A 317 -10.69 9.56 10.87
CA PRO A 317 -11.96 9.10 10.28
C PRO A 317 -12.69 10.14 9.42
N TRP A 318 -12.66 11.41 9.81
CA TRP A 318 -13.33 12.48 9.05
C TRP A 318 -12.67 12.72 7.69
N LEU A 319 -11.35 12.56 7.55
CA LEU A 319 -10.66 12.64 6.24
C LEU A 319 -11.14 11.54 5.29
N VAL A 320 -11.34 10.33 5.81
CA VAL A 320 -11.90 9.21 5.03
C VAL A 320 -13.31 9.53 4.59
N ARG A 321 -14.15 10.12 5.45
CA ARG A 321 -15.52 10.52 5.09
C ARG A 321 -15.53 11.56 3.98
N GLU A 322 -14.67 12.59 4.04
CA GLU A 322 -14.56 13.60 2.98
C GLU A 322 -14.11 12.98 1.65
N ALA A 323 -13.13 12.07 1.66
CA ALA A 323 -12.69 11.38 0.45
C ALA A 323 -13.79 10.48 -0.13
N LEU A 324 -14.54 9.75 0.72
CA LEU A 324 -15.67 8.95 0.27
C LEU A 324 -16.80 9.81 -0.30
N LEU A 325 -17.02 11.02 0.20
CA LEU A 325 -18.01 11.96 -0.38
C LEU A 325 -17.63 12.38 -1.79
N VAL A 326 -16.35 12.66 -2.05
CA VAL A 326 -15.83 12.96 -3.40
C VAL A 326 -16.09 11.79 -4.35
N LEU A 327 -15.79 10.56 -3.93
CA LEU A 327 -16.03 9.35 -4.72
C LEU A 327 -17.53 9.08 -4.94
N ARG A 328 -18.33 9.24 -3.88
CA ARG A 328 -19.79 9.06 -3.92
C ARG A 328 -20.46 10.01 -4.90
N ASN A 329 -19.98 11.25 -5.00
CA ASN A 329 -20.54 12.24 -5.92
C ASN A 329 -20.31 11.92 -7.40
N GLN A 330 -19.39 10.99 -7.72
CA GLN A 330 -19.14 10.56 -9.09
C GLN A 330 -20.21 9.60 -9.64
N PHE A 331 -21.11 9.11 -8.79
CA PHE A 331 -22.22 8.27 -9.23
C PHE A 331 -23.51 9.07 -9.46
N GLU A 332 -24.29 8.64 -10.44
CA GLU A 332 -25.68 9.05 -10.66
C GLU A 332 -26.50 8.77 -9.40
N ASP A 333 -27.21 9.78 -8.89
CA ASP A 333 -27.91 9.71 -7.60
C ASP A 333 -27.06 9.22 -6.43
N GLY A 334 -25.73 9.37 -6.49
CA GLY A 334 -24.83 8.84 -5.47
C GLY A 334 -25.20 9.33 -4.07
N MET A 335 -25.62 10.59 -3.95
CA MET A 335 -26.05 11.23 -2.70
C MET A 335 -27.46 10.84 -2.22
N ASN A 336 -28.17 9.97 -2.94
CA ASN A 336 -29.50 9.51 -2.53
C ASN A 336 -29.40 8.69 -1.22
N PRO A 337 -30.23 8.99 -0.18
CA PRO A 337 -30.19 8.29 1.10
C PRO A 337 -30.35 6.77 1.02
N LYS A 338 -30.97 6.24 -0.05
CA LYS A 338 -31.11 4.79 -0.26
C LYS A 338 -29.76 4.05 -0.33
N TYR A 339 -28.67 4.77 -0.59
CA TYR A 339 -27.30 4.24 -0.66
C TYR A 339 -26.47 4.52 0.61
N ASP A 340 -27.00 5.20 1.62
CA ASP A 340 -26.23 5.61 2.80
C ASP A 340 -25.61 4.42 3.53
N THR A 341 -26.38 3.36 3.74
CA THR A 341 -25.91 2.11 4.37
C THR A 341 -24.86 1.38 3.54
N LEU A 342 -24.91 1.49 2.21
CA LEU A 342 -23.89 0.92 1.34
C LEU A 342 -22.57 1.69 1.47
N TRP A 343 -22.60 3.01 1.52
CA TRP A 343 -21.41 3.83 1.74
C TRP A 343 -20.89 3.75 3.17
N GLU A 344 -21.76 3.59 4.16
CA GLU A 344 -21.34 3.31 5.54
C GLU A 344 -20.67 1.94 5.64
N PHE A 345 -21.11 0.93 4.88
CA PHE A 345 -20.39 -0.35 4.78
C PHE A 345 -18.97 -0.18 4.24
N VAL A 346 -18.78 0.68 3.22
CA VAL A 346 -17.44 1.04 2.71
C VAL A 346 -16.60 1.66 3.82
N TYR A 347 -17.15 2.66 4.51
CA TYR A 347 -16.46 3.35 5.61
C TYR A 347 -16.11 2.39 6.76
N GLU A 348 -17.04 1.57 7.23
CA GLU A 348 -16.82 0.58 8.31
C GLU A 348 -15.73 -0.43 7.93
N SER A 349 -15.68 -0.85 6.66
CA SER A 349 -14.66 -1.78 6.17
C SER A 349 -13.25 -1.17 6.06
N LEU A 350 -13.14 0.16 6.05
CA LEU A 350 -11.87 0.91 6.02
C LEU A 350 -11.42 1.31 7.42
N VAL A 351 -12.32 1.92 8.19
CA VAL A 351 -12.02 2.62 9.44
C VAL A 351 -12.42 1.80 10.66
N ASP A 352 -13.67 1.39 10.76
CA ASP A 352 -14.25 0.75 11.95
C ASP A 352 -14.25 -0.79 11.87
N VAL A 353 -13.15 -1.36 11.36
CA VAL A 353 -13.06 -2.79 11.09
C VAL A 353 -12.71 -3.60 12.32
N ILE A 354 -13.38 -4.75 12.49
CA ILE A 354 -12.99 -5.75 13.49
C ILE A 354 -11.80 -6.53 12.96
N ILE A 355 -10.72 -6.53 13.72
CA ILE A 355 -9.47 -7.25 13.47
C ILE A 355 -9.46 -8.48 14.36
N CYS A 356 -9.36 -9.64 13.75
CA CYS A 356 -9.27 -10.91 14.45
C CYS A 356 -7.86 -11.48 14.33
N ARG A 357 -7.25 -11.74 15.50
CA ARG A 357 -5.98 -12.44 15.64
C ARG A 357 -6.17 -13.93 15.33
N ASP A 358 -5.07 -14.60 15.01
CA ASP A 358 -5.10 -16.03 14.69
C ASP A 358 -5.56 -16.90 15.88
N ASP A 359 -5.34 -16.42 17.12
CA ASP A 359 -5.82 -17.03 18.37
C ASP A 359 -7.32 -16.78 18.68
N GLY A 360 -8.02 -16.01 17.86
CA GLY A 360 -9.45 -15.74 18.01
C GLY A 360 -9.80 -14.46 18.78
N ILE A 361 -8.83 -13.74 19.35
CA ILE A 361 -9.08 -12.45 19.98
C ILE A 361 -9.50 -11.42 18.91
N ARG A 362 -10.53 -10.64 19.21
CA ARG A 362 -11.12 -9.64 18.30
C ARG A 362 -11.01 -8.24 18.88
N MET A 363 -10.44 -7.32 18.10
CA MET A 363 -10.20 -5.94 18.47
C MET A 363 -10.68 -5.05 17.31
N GLN A 364 -11.43 -4.01 17.58
CA GLN A 364 -11.89 -3.06 16.58
C GLN A 364 -11.12 -1.76 16.71
N LYS A 365 -10.54 -1.30 15.60
CA LYS A 365 -9.91 0.02 15.52
C LYS A 365 -10.93 1.07 15.13
N HIS A 366 -10.66 2.33 15.44
CA HIS A 366 -11.55 3.48 15.16
C HIS A 366 -10.87 4.64 14.42
N VAL A 367 -9.62 4.43 13.99
CA VAL A 367 -8.82 5.40 13.24
C VAL A 367 -8.00 4.67 12.19
N GLY A 368 -7.40 5.44 11.28
CA GLY A 368 -6.61 4.92 10.17
C GLY A 368 -7.41 4.11 9.18
N THR A 369 -6.78 3.70 8.09
CA THR A 369 -7.39 2.88 7.04
C THR A 369 -6.87 1.45 7.07
N THR A 370 -7.47 0.58 6.26
CA THR A 370 -7.21 -0.85 6.23
C THR A 370 -6.48 -1.19 4.92
N SER A 371 -5.18 -1.50 5.00
CA SER A 371 -4.30 -1.68 3.83
C SER A 371 -4.68 -2.81 2.87
N GLY A 372 -5.51 -3.77 3.29
CA GLY A 372 -6.04 -4.84 2.44
C GLY A 372 -7.41 -4.56 1.81
N ASN A 373 -7.99 -3.38 2.06
CA ASN A 373 -9.24 -2.93 1.46
C ASN A 373 -8.99 -2.38 0.04
N CYS A 374 -9.88 -2.69 -0.92
CA CYS A 374 -9.71 -2.23 -2.31
C CYS A 374 -9.82 -0.71 -2.46
N PHE A 375 -10.63 -0.03 -1.63
CA PHE A 375 -10.72 1.44 -1.63
C PHE A 375 -9.48 2.14 -1.06
N ASN A 376 -8.58 1.43 -0.36
CA ASN A 376 -7.52 2.05 0.44
C ASN A 376 -6.65 2.99 -0.40
N THR A 377 -6.17 2.52 -1.56
CA THR A 377 -5.31 3.32 -2.44
C THR A 377 -6.01 4.56 -2.98
N LEU A 378 -7.25 4.42 -3.46
CA LEU A 378 -8.01 5.53 -4.02
C LEU A 378 -8.34 6.60 -2.97
N VAL A 379 -8.85 6.18 -1.81
CA VAL A 379 -9.15 7.06 -0.68
C VAL A 379 -7.89 7.77 -0.18
N GLN A 380 -6.78 7.05 -0.03
CA GLN A 380 -5.52 7.65 0.40
C GLN A 380 -4.97 8.65 -0.60
N SER A 381 -5.07 8.38 -1.90
CA SER A 381 -4.64 9.32 -2.93
C SER A 381 -5.41 10.63 -2.84
N ILE A 382 -6.74 10.57 -2.66
CA ILE A 382 -7.59 11.77 -2.47
C ILE A 382 -7.20 12.53 -1.21
N ILE A 383 -6.98 11.82 -0.10
CA ILE A 383 -6.52 12.43 1.15
C ILE A 383 -5.18 13.13 0.93
N THR A 384 -4.21 12.48 0.29
CA THR A 384 -2.90 13.07 -0.04
C THR A 384 -3.03 14.36 -0.87
N LEU A 385 -3.97 14.41 -1.82
CA LEU A 385 -4.29 15.65 -2.53
C LEU A 385 -4.88 16.72 -1.60
N PHE A 386 -5.82 16.37 -0.70
CA PHE A 386 -6.34 17.32 0.29
C PHE A 386 -5.21 17.91 1.14
N LEU A 387 -4.29 17.07 1.63
CA LEU A 387 -3.15 17.49 2.45
C LEU A 387 -2.27 18.49 1.70
N GLY A 388 -1.87 18.14 0.47
CA GLY A 388 -0.97 18.94 -0.34
C GLY A 388 -1.56 20.31 -0.69
N TYR A 389 -2.80 20.35 -1.17
CA TYR A 389 -3.46 21.61 -1.49
C TYR A 389 -3.81 22.44 -0.25
N THR A 390 -4.12 21.80 0.89
CA THR A 390 -4.31 22.54 2.16
C THR A 390 -3.04 23.26 2.56
N ALA A 391 -1.88 22.60 2.47
CA ALA A 391 -0.59 23.19 2.81
C ALA A 391 -0.24 24.37 1.90
N LEU A 392 -0.46 24.23 0.59
CA LEU A 392 -0.25 25.30 -0.39
C LEU A 392 -1.17 26.50 -0.12
N ILE A 393 -2.48 26.26 0.02
CA ILE A 393 -3.47 27.32 0.24
C ILE A 393 -3.20 28.07 1.55
N ALA A 394 -2.89 27.34 2.64
CA ALA A 394 -2.62 27.96 3.93
C ALA A 394 -1.44 28.93 3.84
N LYS A 395 -0.34 28.52 3.20
CA LYS A 395 0.87 29.35 3.08
C LYS A 395 0.77 30.44 2.02
N ALA A 396 -0.03 30.23 0.99
CA ALA A 396 -0.34 31.27 0.02
C ALA A 396 -1.23 32.37 0.63
N ASN A 397 -2.25 31.98 1.41
CA ASN A 397 -3.13 32.91 2.12
C ASN A 397 -2.37 33.72 3.17
N GLU A 398 -1.45 33.10 3.91
CA GLU A 398 -0.60 33.79 4.89
C GLU A 398 0.20 34.94 4.25
N ARG A 399 0.69 34.74 3.02
CA ARG A 399 1.55 35.72 2.33
C ARG A 399 0.80 36.73 1.47
N TYR A 400 -0.27 36.31 0.80
CA TYR A 400 -0.95 37.09 -0.24
C TYR A 400 -2.46 37.27 0.01
N GLY A 401 -2.97 36.88 1.18
CA GLY A 401 -4.40 36.88 1.48
C GLY A 401 -5.18 35.93 0.57
N HIS A 402 -6.50 36.11 0.46
CA HIS A 402 -7.37 35.21 -0.30
C HIS A 402 -7.00 35.05 -1.79
N PHE A 403 -6.36 36.05 -2.39
CA PHE A 403 -5.85 35.97 -3.78
C PHE A 403 -4.73 34.93 -3.92
N GLY A 404 -3.97 34.68 -2.85
CA GLY A 404 -2.91 33.68 -2.82
C GLY A 404 -3.41 32.27 -3.14
N ALA A 405 -4.60 31.90 -2.63
CA ALA A 405 -5.20 30.60 -2.91
C ALA A 405 -5.44 30.38 -4.41
N GLU A 406 -6.05 31.33 -5.11
CA GLU A 406 -6.32 31.17 -6.55
C GLU A 406 -5.02 31.11 -7.36
N MET A 407 -4.08 31.98 -7.01
CA MET A 407 -2.77 32.02 -7.67
C MET A 407 -2.03 30.69 -7.52
N VAL A 408 -1.92 30.14 -6.30
CA VAL A 408 -1.17 28.90 -6.05
C VAL A 408 -1.83 27.71 -6.72
N LEU A 409 -3.17 27.62 -6.73
CA LEU A 409 -3.90 26.54 -7.39
C LEU A 409 -3.71 26.55 -8.91
N SER A 410 -3.59 27.73 -9.54
CA SER A 410 -3.33 27.83 -10.98
C SER A 410 -1.87 27.53 -11.39
N GLN A 411 -0.94 27.65 -10.45
CA GLN A 411 0.51 27.57 -10.64
C GLN A 411 1.14 26.34 -9.95
N SER A 412 0.30 25.38 -9.57
CA SER A 412 0.72 24.14 -8.94
C SER A 412 0.04 22.93 -9.57
N VAL A 413 0.73 21.80 -9.51
CA VAL A 413 0.17 20.48 -9.82
C VAL A 413 0.61 19.52 -8.73
N ILE A 414 -0.30 18.67 -8.28
CA ILE A 414 -0.01 17.58 -7.35
C ILE A 414 -0.44 16.26 -7.99
N GLU A 415 0.51 15.33 -8.07
CA GLU A 415 0.31 13.94 -8.47
C GLU A 415 0.40 13.05 -7.23
N ALA A 416 -0.57 12.16 -7.03
CA ALA A 416 -0.64 11.29 -5.86
C ALA A 416 -0.97 9.83 -6.22
N LEU A 417 -0.45 8.91 -5.41
CA LEU A 417 -0.92 7.53 -5.38
C LEU A 417 -0.65 6.94 -3.98
N GLY A 418 -1.71 6.74 -3.20
CA GLY A 418 -1.60 6.33 -1.81
C GLY A 418 -0.94 7.43 -0.97
N ASP A 419 0.14 7.07 -0.28
CA ASP A 419 0.95 7.92 0.60
C ASP A 419 2.10 8.66 -0.10
N ASP A 420 2.38 8.33 -1.36
CA ASP A 420 3.39 8.96 -2.21
C ASP A 420 2.78 10.14 -2.99
N MET A 421 3.54 11.24 -3.11
CA MET A 421 3.16 12.38 -3.93
C MET A 421 4.35 13.13 -4.54
N VAL A 422 4.08 13.77 -5.68
CA VAL A 422 4.90 14.83 -6.25
C VAL A 422 4.09 16.12 -6.34
N MET A 423 4.64 17.20 -5.82
CA MET A 423 4.10 18.55 -5.94
C MET A 423 5.04 19.38 -6.80
N ALA A 424 4.52 20.00 -7.84
CA ALA A 424 5.26 20.83 -8.78
C ALA A 424 4.72 22.27 -8.74
N LEU A 425 5.61 23.26 -8.61
CA LEU A 425 5.25 24.67 -8.44
C LEU A 425 6.01 25.58 -9.41
N GLU A 426 5.36 26.65 -9.84
CA GLU A 426 5.97 27.75 -10.59
C GLU A 426 6.48 28.87 -9.65
N SER A 427 7.18 29.87 -10.20
CA SER A 427 7.44 31.10 -9.45
C SER A 427 6.14 31.88 -9.24
N PRO A 428 5.92 32.56 -8.09
CA PRO A 428 6.91 32.97 -7.08
C PRO A 428 7.02 32.03 -5.86
N TRP A 429 6.60 30.76 -5.97
CA TRP A 429 6.45 29.86 -4.82
C TRP A 429 7.76 29.25 -4.27
N SER A 430 8.93 29.77 -4.66
CA SER A 430 10.24 29.23 -4.24
C SER A 430 10.50 29.28 -2.74
N TYR A 431 9.72 30.06 -1.99
CA TYR A 431 9.79 30.12 -0.52
C TYR A 431 9.06 28.95 0.17
N LEU A 432 8.18 28.23 -0.54
CA LEU A 432 7.48 27.07 0.00
C LEU A 432 8.43 25.87 0.04
N THR A 433 9.22 25.78 1.11
CA THR A 433 10.14 24.64 1.27
C THR A 433 9.40 23.38 1.72
N LYS A 434 10.04 22.22 1.53
CA LYS A 434 9.58 20.94 2.08
C LYS A 434 9.23 21.06 3.56
N GLU A 435 10.13 21.67 4.35
CA GLU A 435 9.98 21.82 5.80
C GLU A 435 8.75 22.68 6.14
N THR A 436 8.50 23.73 5.37
CA THR A 436 7.35 24.61 5.55
C THR A 436 6.04 23.88 5.28
N LEU A 437 5.96 23.16 4.16
CA LEU A 437 4.78 22.40 3.77
C LEU A 437 4.53 21.21 4.70
N ALA A 438 5.59 20.47 5.05
CA ALA A 438 5.52 19.38 6.03
C ALA A 438 5.07 19.88 7.41
N GLY A 439 5.51 21.08 7.82
CA GLY A 439 5.06 21.71 9.06
C GLY A 439 3.56 21.96 9.07
N VAL A 440 2.98 22.48 7.97
CA VAL A 440 1.53 22.67 7.88
C VAL A 440 0.78 21.35 7.94
N VAL A 441 1.24 20.32 7.24
CA VAL A 441 0.58 19.01 7.26
C VAL A 441 0.67 18.35 8.65
N GLN A 442 1.81 18.49 9.32
CA GLN A 442 1.99 18.04 10.69
C GLN A 442 1.08 18.81 11.67
N ASP A 443 0.94 20.12 11.52
CA ASP A 443 0.09 20.93 12.40
C ASP A 443 -1.41 20.69 12.15
N CYS A 444 -1.82 20.56 10.90
CA CYS A 444 -3.22 20.43 10.49
C CYS A 444 -3.74 19.00 10.66
N PHE A 445 -2.96 18.01 10.24
CA PHE A 445 -3.41 16.62 10.15
C PHE A 445 -2.59 15.67 11.03
N ASN A 446 -1.48 16.13 11.62
CA ASN A 446 -0.56 15.32 12.42
C ASN A 446 -0.12 14.05 11.64
N ILE A 447 0.31 14.31 10.40
CA ILE A 447 0.90 13.38 9.44
C ILE A 447 2.31 13.87 9.14
N ASP A 448 3.28 12.96 9.27
CA ASP A 448 4.70 13.29 9.18
C ASP A 448 5.23 13.15 7.74
N TRP A 449 5.49 14.31 7.14
CA TRP A 449 6.17 14.48 5.85
C TRP A 449 7.64 14.91 5.97
N SER A 450 8.16 15.04 7.20
CA SER A 450 9.52 15.51 7.46
C SER A 450 10.59 14.42 7.26
N GLY A 451 10.17 13.18 7.00
CA GLY A 451 11.04 12.01 6.86
C GLY A 451 12.15 12.18 5.82
N LYS A 452 13.22 11.39 5.98
CA LYS A 452 14.42 11.43 5.11
C LYS A 452 14.14 11.17 3.62
N LYS A 453 13.03 10.52 3.31
CA LYS A 453 12.60 10.23 1.95
C LYS A 453 11.82 11.37 1.29
N SER A 454 11.41 12.35 2.07
CA SER A 454 10.82 13.57 1.54
C SER A 454 11.93 14.58 1.25
N PHE A 455 11.94 15.16 0.05
CA PHE A 455 12.96 16.11 -0.40
C PHE A 455 12.41 17.10 -1.44
N SER A 456 13.16 18.19 -1.66
CA SER A 456 12.86 19.16 -2.72
C SER A 456 13.95 19.12 -3.78
N THR A 457 13.58 19.41 -5.02
CA THR A 457 14.54 19.60 -6.11
C THR A 457 14.06 20.67 -7.09
N GLY A 458 15.01 21.34 -7.75
CA GLY A 458 14.76 22.18 -8.93
C GLY A 458 15.00 21.46 -10.25
N ARG A 459 15.30 20.15 -10.23
CA ARG A 459 15.54 19.34 -11.42
C ARG A 459 14.43 18.32 -11.59
N LEU A 460 13.84 18.33 -12.79
CA LEU A 460 12.81 17.39 -13.16
C LEU A 460 13.35 15.96 -13.37
N THR A 461 14.49 15.86 -14.05
CA THR A 461 15.15 14.60 -14.40
C THR A 461 16.61 14.58 -13.96
N ASP A 462 17.15 13.40 -13.70
CA ASP A 462 18.57 13.19 -13.48
C ASP A 462 19.37 13.30 -14.79
N ASP A 463 20.49 14.01 -14.72
CA ASP A 463 21.46 14.23 -15.79
C ASP A 463 22.84 13.59 -15.47
N SER A 464 23.06 13.16 -14.23
CA SER A 464 24.31 12.54 -13.78
C SER A 464 24.40 11.05 -14.08
N THR A 465 25.56 10.61 -14.54
CA THR A 465 25.88 9.21 -14.87
C THR A 465 26.41 8.34 -13.71
N PRO A 466 27.00 8.85 -12.60
CA PRO A 466 27.42 7.99 -11.50
C PRO A 466 26.52 8.10 -10.25
N GLU A 467 26.30 6.97 -9.57
CA GLU A 467 25.62 6.86 -8.27
C GLU A 467 26.35 7.55 -7.11
N THR A 468 27.57 8.05 -7.35
CA THR A 468 28.36 8.78 -6.35
C THR A 468 27.90 10.22 -6.14
N ILE A 469 27.01 10.72 -7.01
CA ILE A 469 26.38 12.03 -6.85
C ILE A 469 24.97 11.80 -6.29
N PRO A 470 24.57 12.49 -5.20
CA PRO A 470 23.22 12.38 -4.68
C PRO A 470 22.20 12.70 -5.77
N PHE A 471 21.17 11.85 -5.88
CA PHE A 471 20.07 11.96 -6.85
C PHE A 471 19.46 13.36 -6.82
N ARG A 472 19.15 13.90 -8.00
CA ARG A 472 18.71 15.28 -8.16
C ARG A 472 17.36 15.40 -8.83
N GLY A 473 16.87 14.40 -9.53
CA GLY A 473 15.58 14.42 -10.21
C GLY A 473 14.37 14.25 -9.29
N VAL A 474 13.19 14.36 -9.87
CA VAL A 474 11.93 14.00 -9.21
C VAL A 474 11.90 12.49 -8.95
N GLN A 475 11.43 12.10 -7.76
CA GLN A 475 11.13 10.72 -7.42
C GLN A 475 9.63 10.55 -7.21
N PHE A 476 9.05 9.50 -7.79
CA PHE A 476 7.67 9.12 -7.53
C PHE A 476 7.51 7.60 -7.59
N LEU A 477 6.77 7.00 -6.66
CA LEU A 477 6.56 5.54 -6.57
C LEU A 477 7.85 4.70 -6.50
N GLY A 478 8.89 5.27 -5.91
CA GLY A 478 10.22 4.67 -5.84
C GLY A 478 10.98 4.65 -7.17
N MET A 479 10.50 5.39 -8.19
CA MET A 479 11.15 5.55 -9.48
C MET A 479 11.73 6.96 -9.62
N TYR A 480 12.90 7.04 -10.23
CA TYR A 480 13.51 8.27 -10.72
C TYR A 480 13.43 8.31 -12.24
N PHE A 481 13.64 9.50 -12.82
CA PHE A 481 13.54 9.72 -14.26
C PHE A 481 14.81 10.39 -14.77
N ARG A 482 15.32 9.93 -15.91
CA ARG A 482 16.51 10.52 -16.53
C ARG A 482 16.41 10.62 -18.03
N TRP A 483 17.17 11.56 -18.59
CA TRP A 483 17.43 11.60 -20.01
C TRP A 483 18.52 10.61 -20.40
N GLN A 484 18.28 9.85 -21.46
CA GLN A 484 19.27 8.99 -22.09
C GLN A 484 19.18 9.10 -23.60
N LEU A 485 20.30 8.89 -24.28
CA LEU A 485 20.30 8.70 -25.73
C LEU A 485 19.74 7.33 -26.03
N TRP A 486 18.85 7.27 -27.01
CA TRP A 486 18.22 6.02 -27.47
C TRP A 486 19.25 4.97 -27.92
N SER A 487 20.29 5.41 -28.62
CA SER A 487 21.39 4.58 -29.11
C SER A 487 22.71 5.36 -29.01
N GLU A 488 23.81 4.69 -29.28
CA GLU A 488 25.15 5.30 -29.32
C GLU A 488 25.39 6.12 -30.61
N GLU A 489 24.39 6.20 -31.48
CA GLU A 489 24.48 6.96 -32.73
C GLU A 489 24.54 8.46 -32.46
N LYS A 490 25.35 9.17 -33.26
CA LYS A 490 25.63 10.60 -33.12
C LYS A 490 24.38 11.52 -33.09
N TYR A 491 23.25 11.05 -33.62
CA TYR A 491 22.00 11.80 -33.72
C TYR A 491 20.82 11.07 -33.05
N ALA A 492 21.10 10.15 -32.14
CA ALA A 492 20.06 9.42 -31.41
C ALA A 492 19.16 10.40 -30.63
N PRO A 493 17.83 10.23 -30.66
CA PRO A 493 16.94 11.05 -29.87
C PRO A 493 17.18 10.84 -28.37
N LYS A 494 17.01 11.91 -27.59
CA LYS A 494 16.95 11.79 -26.14
C LYS A 494 15.57 11.30 -25.72
N VAL A 495 15.55 10.28 -24.88
CA VAL A 495 14.34 9.69 -24.30
C VAL A 495 14.37 9.81 -22.79
N ILE A 496 13.20 9.87 -22.18
CA ILE A 496 13.03 9.84 -20.72
C ILE A 496 12.80 8.39 -20.32
N VAL A 497 13.66 7.86 -19.46
CA VAL A 497 13.52 6.50 -18.95
C VAL A 497 13.35 6.49 -17.43
N PRO A 498 12.52 5.56 -16.91
CA PRO A 498 12.40 5.34 -15.48
C PRO A 498 13.54 4.46 -14.98
N TYR A 499 13.94 4.64 -13.72
CA TYR A 499 14.90 3.74 -13.08
C TYR A 499 14.78 3.69 -11.56
N ARG A 500 15.39 2.67 -10.96
CA ARG A 500 15.59 2.54 -9.51
C ARG A 500 17.07 2.68 -9.13
N PRO A 501 17.40 3.20 -7.93
CA PRO A 501 18.76 3.14 -7.41
C PRO A 501 19.30 1.70 -7.42
N PHE A 502 20.59 1.52 -7.73
CA PHE A 502 21.19 0.19 -7.79
C PHE A 502 21.08 -0.55 -6.46
N HIS A 503 21.35 0.12 -5.33
CA HIS A 503 21.32 -0.52 -4.02
C HIS A 503 19.94 -1.12 -3.69
N GLU A 504 18.83 -0.46 -4.04
CA GLU A 504 17.48 -1.03 -3.84
C GLU A 504 17.24 -2.28 -4.71
N SER A 505 17.73 -2.24 -5.95
CA SER A 505 17.66 -3.35 -6.92
C SER A 505 18.46 -4.54 -6.44
N TYR A 506 19.71 -4.30 -6.00
CA TYR A 506 20.61 -5.31 -5.45
C TYR A 506 20.04 -5.96 -4.19
N LEU A 507 19.53 -5.17 -3.23
CA LEU A 507 18.90 -5.71 -2.01
C LEU A 507 17.65 -6.54 -2.30
N SER A 508 16.91 -6.20 -3.36
CA SER A 508 15.74 -6.99 -3.80
C SER A 508 16.10 -8.33 -4.40
N LEU A 509 17.29 -8.46 -5.00
CA LEU A 509 17.87 -9.74 -5.43
C LEU A 509 18.40 -10.52 -4.24
N LEU A 510 19.17 -9.85 -3.38
CA LEU A 510 19.86 -10.47 -2.25
C LEU A 510 18.88 -11.09 -1.24
N PHE A 511 17.71 -10.49 -1.04
CA PHE A 511 16.71 -10.97 -0.08
C PHE A 511 15.40 -11.36 -0.78
N PRO A 512 15.28 -12.60 -1.30
CA PRO A 512 14.09 -13.04 -2.04
C PRO A 512 12.88 -13.20 -1.11
N LYS A 513 11.86 -12.37 -1.31
CA LYS A 513 10.66 -12.29 -0.43
C LYS A 513 9.92 -13.62 -0.24
N TYR A 514 10.03 -14.53 -1.20
CA TYR A 514 9.33 -15.83 -1.20
C TYR A 514 10.23 -16.99 -0.75
N GLY A 515 11.52 -16.74 -0.45
CA GLY A 515 12.43 -17.75 0.09
C GLY A 515 12.80 -18.88 -0.87
N GLU A 516 12.73 -18.64 -2.18
CA GLU A 516 13.09 -19.61 -3.22
C GLU A 516 14.49 -19.30 -3.76
N TYR A 517 15.41 -20.25 -3.60
CA TYR A 517 16.84 -20.08 -3.88
C TYR A 517 17.34 -21.03 -4.96
N SER A 518 16.50 -21.42 -5.93
CA SER A 518 16.98 -22.16 -7.10
C SER A 518 17.48 -21.21 -8.19
N ILE A 519 18.31 -21.71 -9.09
CA ILE A 519 18.89 -20.92 -10.20
C ILE A 519 17.76 -20.30 -11.04
N GLU A 520 16.72 -21.07 -11.35
CA GLU A 520 15.54 -20.62 -12.09
C GLU A 520 14.87 -19.43 -11.41
N HIS A 521 14.71 -19.48 -10.09
CA HIS A 521 14.07 -18.42 -9.31
C HIS A 521 14.97 -17.18 -9.19
N SER A 522 16.29 -17.34 -9.09
CA SER A 522 17.25 -16.23 -9.13
C SER A 522 17.28 -15.57 -10.51
N TRP A 523 17.23 -16.35 -11.58
CA TRP A 523 17.17 -15.86 -12.96
C TRP A 523 15.87 -15.10 -13.25
N LEU A 524 14.72 -15.64 -12.85
CA LEU A 524 13.42 -14.94 -12.95
C LEU A 524 13.42 -13.61 -12.18
N ARG A 525 14.03 -13.57 -10.98
CA ARG A 525 14.19 -12.31 -10.22
C ARG A 525 15.09 -11.32 -10.92
N ALA A 526 16.23 -11.77 -11.45
CA ALA A 526 17.17 -10.93 -12.19
C ALA A 526 16.50 -10.28 -13.40
N ILE A 527 15.76 -11.05 -14.20
CA ILE A 527 14.99 -10.51 -15.33
C ILE A 527 13.89 -9.56 -14.88
N GLY A 528 13.12 -9.92 -13.85
CA GLY A 528 12.06 -9.04 -13.33
C GLY A 528 12.61 -7.69 -12.84
N ILE A 529 13.80 -7.69 -12.23
CA ILE A 529 14.49 -6.47 -11.80
C ILE A 529 15.11 -5.73 -12.99
N TYR A 530 15.59 -6.44 -14.02
CA TYR A 530 16.07 -5.83 -15.26
C TYR A 530 14.96 -4.99 -15.92
N TYR A 531 13.75 -5.54 -16.06
CA TYR A 531 12.61 -4.77 -16.56
C TYR A 531 12.40 -3.46 -15.77
N ASN A 532 12.49 -3.51 -14.45
CA ASN A 532 12.18 -2.36 -13.58
C ASN A 532 13.32 -1.34 -13.45
N ALA A 533 14.58 -1.77 -13.52
CA ALA A 533 15.71 -0.96 -13.08
C ALA A 533 16.77 -0.69 -14.16
N ALA A 534 16.64 -1.24 -15.36
CA ALA A 534 17.64 -1.10 -16.43
C ALA A 534 17.84 0.34 -16.94
N GLY A 535 16.94 1.29 -16.62
CA GLY A 535 17.19 2.71 -16.90
C GLY A 535 18.41 3.25 -16.13
N ASN A 536 18.84 2.58 -15.06
CA ASN A 536 20.11 2.84 -14.42
C ASN A 536 21.20 2.02 -15.12
N THR A 537 22.10 2.70 -15.85
CA THR A 537 23.19 2.06 -16.61
C THR A 537 24.05 1.14 -15.74
N THR A 538 24.38 1.55 -14.51
CA THR A 538 25.14 0.73 -13.57
C THR A 538 24.39 -0.55 -13.22
N THR A 539 23.09 -0.45 -12.94
CA THR A 539 22.23 -1.61 -12.66
C THR A 539 22.13 -2.52 -13.88
N GLN A 540 21.94 -1.94 -15.06
CA GLN A 540 21.83 -2.67 -16.31
C GLN A 540 23.08 -3.51 -16.59
N GLU A 541 24.26 -2.88 -16.59
CA GLU A 541 25.54 -3.55 -16.85
C GLU A 541 25.85 -4.64 -15.81
N TRP A 542 25.54 -4.38 -14.54
CA TRP A 542 25.74 -5.37 -13.48
C TRP A 542 24.78 -6.57 -13.62
N LEU A 543 23.51 -6.31 -13.95
CA LEU A 543 22.52 -7.36 -14.18
C LEU A 543 22.83 -8.19 -15.42
N GLU A 544 23.35 -7.60 -16.51
CA GLU A 544 23.76 -8.35 -17.70
C GLU A 544 24.84 -9.38 -17.37
N LYS A 545 25.87 -8.97 -16.61
CA LYS A 545 26.91 -9.87 -16.13
C LYS A 545 26.38 -10.93 -15.16
N TYR A 546 25.41 -10.57 -14.31
CA TYR A 546 24.80 -11.54 -13.41
C TYR A 546 23.94 -12.56 -14.16
N LEU A 547 23.21 -12.14 -15.18
CA LEU A 547 22.46 -13.04 -16.06
C LEU A 547 23.41 -13.95 -16.84
N ASP A 548 24.53 -13.45 -17.36
CA ASP A 548 25.58 -14.28 -17.98
C ASP A 548 26.11 -15.34 -17.01
N TYR A 549 26.36 -14.95 -15.75
CA TYR A 549 26.77 -15.88 -14.71
C TYR A 549 25.72 -16.97 -14.46
N LEU A 550 24.45 -16.60 -14.28
CA LEU A 550 23.38 -17.58 -14.06
C LEU A 550 23.19 -18.51 -15.26
N GLU A 551 23.23 -17.97 -16.48
CA GLU A 551 23.11 -18.72 -17.75
C GLU A 551 24.32 -19.61 -18.05
N SER A 552 25.45 -19.36 -17.40
CA SER A 552 26.60 -20.29 -17.42
C SER A 552 26.40 -21.53 -16.52
N LEU A 553 25.42 -21.48 -15.62
CA LEU A 553 25.06 -22.61 -14.76
C LEU A 553 24.04 -23.51 -15.49
N ASP A 554 24.06 -24.81 -15.19
CA ASP A 554 23.15 -25.78 -15.80
C ASP A 554 21.73 -25.63 -15.24
N PHE A 555 20.85 -24.95 -15.99
CA PHE A 555 19.42 -24.86 -15.68
C PHE A 555 18.57 -24.70 -16.95
N LEU A 556 17.26 -24.95 -16.84
CA LEU A 556 16.29 -24.71 -17.90
C LEU A 556 15.49 -23.44 -17.61
N ALA A 557 15.57 -22.46 -18.51
CA ALA A 557 14.82 -21.22 -18.41
C ALA A 557 13.31 -21.49 -18.38
N PRO A 558 12.57 -21.01 -17.35
CA PRO A 558 11.13 -21.18 -17.29
C PRO A 558 10.42 -20.45 -18.44
N GLU A 559 9.41 -21.07 -19.04
CA GLU A 559 8.63 -20.45 -20.13
C GLU A 559 7.51 -19.52 -19.64
N LYS A 560 7.12 -19.64 -18.36
CA LYS A 560 6.01 -18.90 -17.75
C LYS A 560 6.42 -18.38 -16.38
N TRP A 561 5.89 -17.21 -16.02
CA TRP A 561 6.04 -16.70 -14.66
C TRP A 561 5.27 -17.59 -13.68
N PRO A 562 5.91 -17.98 -12.56
CA PRO A 562 5.17 -18.47 -11.41
C PRO A 562 4.16 -17.40 -10.94
N PRO A 563 2.93 -17.77 -10.53
CA PRO A 563 1.89 -16.78 -10.16
C PRO A 563 2.30 -15.78 -9.08
N HIS A 564 3.21 -16.15 -8.17
CA HIS A 564 3.73 -15.24 -7.14
C HIS A 564 4.82 -14.30 -7.65
N MET A 565 5.52 -14.65 -8.74
CA MET A 565 6.59 -13.85 -9.35
C MET A 565 6.12 -12.98 -10.52
N GLU A 566 5.00 -13.32 -11.16
CA GLU A 566 4.38 -12.51 -12.22
C GLU A 566 4.17 -11.04 -11.78
N LYS A 567 3.95 -10.82 -10.48
CA LYS A 567 3.85 -9.49 -9.84
C LYS A 567 5.14 -8.67 -9.86
N LEU A 568 6.28 -9.24 -10.24
CA LEU A 568 7.52 -8.49 -10.46
C LEU A 568 7.46 -7.68 -11.76
N VAL A 569 6.74 -8.19 -12.75
CA VAL A 569 6.65 -7.63 -14.11
C VAL A 569 5.25 -7.17 -14.49
N THR A 570 4.24 -7.26 -13.61
CA THR A 570 2.87 -6.77 -13.89
C THR A 570 2.47 -5.51 -13.13
N LYS A 571 3.24 -5.10 -12.12
CA LYS A 571 2.91 -3.92 -11.28
C LYS A 571 2.74 -2.63 -12.06
N ASP A 572 3.45 -2.51 -13.18
CA ASP A 572 3.47 -1.31 -14.00
C ASP A 572 2.63 -1.50 -15.29
N PHE A 573 1.78 -2.53 -15.40
CA PHE A 573 1.08 -2.89 -16.67
C PHE A 573 -0.44 -2.87 -16.57
N TRP A 574 -0.98 -2.33 -15.48
CA TRP A 574 -2.41 -2.42 -15.14
C TRP A 574 -3.33 -1.64 -16.09
N ASP A 575 -2.86 -0.54 -16.68
CA ASP A 575 -3.66 0.31 -17.57
C ASP A 575 -3.86 -0.28 -18.98
N ILE A 576 -2.94 -1.12 -19.48
CA ILE A 576 -2.87 -1.35 -20.94
C ILE A 576 -3.49 -2.71 -21.37
N GLY A 577 -4.14 -3.45 -20.46
CA GLY A 577 -4.61 -4.82 -20.78
C GLY A 577 -3.49 -5.72 -21.30
N ILE A 578 -2.25 -5.45 -20.87
CA ILE A 578 -1.04 -6.12 -21.35
C ILE A 578 -0.81 -7.37 -20.51
N GLU A 579 -0.70 -8.51 -21.19
CA GLU A 579 -0.19 -9.72 -20.57
C GLU A 579 1.24 -9.50 -20.09
N ALA A 580 1.59 -10.10 -18.94
CA ALA A 580 2.95 -10.08 -18.45
C ALA A 580 3.91 -10.52 -19.59
N PRO A 581 4.99 -9.76 -19.87
CA PRO A 581 5.94 -10.17 -20.91
C PRO A 581 6.47 -11.56 -20.55
N ARG A 582 6.68 -12.46 -21.52
CA ARG A 582 7.22 -13.80 -21.21
C ARG A 582 8.57 -13.68 -20.46
N PRO A 583 8.88 -14.60 -19.53
CA PRO A 583 10.17 -14.63 -18.84
C PRO A 583 11.28 -14.98 -19.85
N ARG A 584 11.84 -13.96 -20.49
CA ARG A 584 12.96 -14.07 -21.41
C ARG A 584 13.97 -12.96 -21.13
N ARG A 585 15.24 -13.28 -21.34
CA ARG A 585 16.29 -12.25 -21.40
C ARG A 585 15.99 -11.35 -22.60
N ILE A 586 16.08 -10.04 -22.37
CA ILE A 586 15.95 -9.02 -23.40
C ILE A 586 17.24 -8.23 -23.49
N SER A 587 17.55 -7.76 -24.70
CA SER A 587 18.66 -6.83 -24.91
C SER A 587 18.31 -5.43 -24.39
N LYS A 588 19.35 -4.62 -24.18
CA LYS A 588 19.24 -3.19 -23.91
C LYS A 588 18.26 -2.50 -24.86
N GLU A 589 18.43 -2.69 -26.17
CA GLU A 589 17.60 -2.06 -27.20
C GLU A 589 16.12 -2.47 -27.07
N GLN A 590 15.85 -3.76 -26.82
CA GLN A 590 14.49 -4.25 -26.59
C GLN A 590 13.87 -3.62 -25.34
N TRP A 591 14.65 -3.46 -24.26
CA TRP A 591 14.19 -2.78 -23.04
C TRP A 591 13.87 -1.29 -23.29
N TYR A 592 14.71 -0.58 -24.04
CA TYR A 592 14.42 0.81 -24.40
C TYR A 592 13.12 0.90 -25.23
N ARG A 593 12.91 -0.03 -26.18
CA ARG A 593 11.69 -0.03 -27.02
C ARG A 593 10.45 -0.17 -26.16
N PHE A 594 10.53 -1.10 -25.21
CA PHE A 594 9.51 -1.33 -24.22
C PHE A 594 9.25 -0.13 -23.30
N ALA A 595 10.30 0.53 -22.81
CA ALA A 595 10.17 1.67 -21.91
C ALA A 595 9.65 2.93 -22.61
N CYS A 596 10.07 3.19 -23.84
CA CYS A 596 9.90 4.51 -24.48
C CYS A 596 8.77 4.58 -25.52
N PHE A 597 8.45 3.48 -26.21
CA PHE A 597 7.54 3.53 -27.35
C PHE A 597 6.17 2.95 -27.03
N GLN A 598 5.13 3.59 -27.58
CA GLN A 598 3.78 3.04 -27.54
C GLN A 598 3.77 1.62 -28.09
N LYS A 599 2.89 0.79 -27.51
CA LYS A 599 2.79 -0.63 -27.84
C LYS A 599 2.68 -0.84 -29.36
N VAL A 600 3.69 -1.47 -29.94
CA VAL A 600 3.59 -2.10 -31.26
C VAL A 600 3.06 -3.50 -31.02
N GLU A 601 2.06 -3.95 -31.78
CA GLU A 601 1.24 -5.14 -31.50
C GLU A 601 2.00 -6.49 -31.41
N ASP A 602 3.32 -6.54 -31.68
CA ASP A 602 4.11 -7.77 -31.81
C ASP A 602 5.26 -7.89 -30.78
N TRP A 603 4.97 -8.15 -29.51
CA TRP A 603 5.99 -8.47 -28.47
C TRP A 603 5.77 -9.78 -27.73
#